data_AF-A0A367B0K2-F1
#
_entry.id   AF-A0A367B0K2-F1
#
_cell.length_a   1.000
_cell.length_b   1.000
_cell.length_c   1.000
_cell.angle_alpha   90.00
_cell.angle_beta   90.00
_cell.angle_gamma   90.00
#
_symmetry.space_group_name_H-M   'P 1'
#
loop_
_entity.id
_entity.type
_entity.pdbx_description
1 polymer ?
#
loop_
_entity_poly.entity_id
_entity_poly.type
_entity_poly.pdbx_seq_one_letter_code
_entity_poly.pdbx_strand_id
1 'polypeptide(L)'
;MADSPQRLDVPRGSSSRFGSFLRFNPDAVGQFAESIARFLGTGRFLAVQTLVVLVWIGLNVFAVKLRWDPYPFILLNLAFSTQAAYAAPLILLAQNRQADRDRVQAEEDRARAAQTRADTEYVARELAALRVAIGELATRDFIRGELNRMSSDDGEDADRREKKAKKKRDPVG
;
A
#
# COMPACT_ATOMS: atom_id res chain seq x y z
N MET A 1 -33.72 22.81 -30.60
CA MET A 1 -32.52 23.64 -30.37
C MET A 1 -32.90 24.73 -29.38
N ALA A 2 -32.36 24.89 -28.19
CA ALA A 2 -31.55 24.07 -27.30
C ALA A 2 -31.78 24.66 -25.90
N ASP A 3 -31.76 23.77 -24.92
CA ASP A 3 -32.02 23.95 -23.50
C ASP A 3 -31.20 25.08 -22.85
N SER A 4 -31.84 25.81 -21.92
CA SER A 4 -31.15 26.76 -21.04
C SER A 4 -30.60 25.99 -19.82
N PRO A 5 -29.29 26.06 -19.51
CA PRO A 5 -28.75 25.28 -18.40
C PRO A 5 -29.24 25.84 -17.06
N GLN A 6 -30.02 25.03 -16.35
CA GLN A 6 -30.33 25.21 -14.93
C GLN A 6 -29.02 25.36 -14.14
N ARG A 7 -28.78 26.56 -13.62
CA ARG A 7 -27.68 26.80 -12.68
C ARG A 7 -28.02 26.11 -11.37
N LEU A 8 -27.21 25.10 -11.03
CA LEU A 8 -27.29 24.37 -9.77
C LEU A 8 -27.25 25.34 -8.59
N ASP A 9 -28.28 25.19 -7.76
CA ASP A 9 -28.44 25.81 -6.46
C ASP A 9 -27.41 25.23 -5.50
N VAL A 10 -26.46 26.05 -5.05
CA VAL A 10 -25.46 25.64 -4.05
C VAL A 10 -25.98 26.11 -2.70
N PRO A 11 -26.35 25.21 -1.76
CA PRO A 11 -26.87 25.63 -0.48
C PRO A 11 -25.78 26.42 0.26
N ARG A 12 -26.10 27.68 0.57
CA ARG A 12 -25.35 28.50 1.51
C ARG A 12 -25.43 27.81 2.88
N GLY A 13 -24.40 27.03 3.20
CA GLY A 13 -24.16 26.46 4.51
C GLY A 13 -24.13 27.56 5.56
N SER A 14 -25.15 27.53 6.41
CA SER A 14 -25.36 28.39 7.55
C SER A 14 -24.11 28.46 8.43
N SER A 15 -23.83 29.67 8.88
CA SER A 15 -22.71 30.07 9.72
C SER A 15 -22.73 29.40 11.10
N SER A 16 -22.07 28.24 11.23
CA SER A 16 -21.71 27.72 12.56
C SER A 16 -20.52 28.52 13.10
N ARG A 17 -20.82 29.70 13.68
CA ARG A 17 -19.87 30.52 14.45
C ARG A 17 -19.42 29.87 15.78
N PHE A 18 -19.87 28.65 16.07
CA PHE A 18 -19.52 27.91 17.29
C PHE A 18 -18.30 26.99 17.12
N GLY A 19 -17.83 26.73 15.89
CA GLY A 19 -16.70 25.84 15.61
C GLY A 19 -15.30 26.45 15.78
N SER A 20 -15.19 27.77 15.99
CA SER A 20 -13.87 28.44 15.97
C SER A 20 -13.11 28.39 17.30
N PHE A 21 -13.74 27.96 18.40
CA PHE A 21 -13.07 27.83 19.70
C PHE A 21 -12.28 26.53 19.83
N LEU A 22 -12.49 25.57 18.92
CA LEU A 22 -11.82 24.27 18.86
C LEU A 22 -10.90 24.18 17.63
N ARG A 23 -10.24 25.27 17.24
CA ARG A 23 -9.10 25.20 16.31
C ARG A 23 -7.90 24.57 17.02
N PHE A 24 -8.04 23.31 17.40
CA PHE A 24 -6.93 22.43 17.73
C PHE A 24 -6.07 22.38 16.48
N ASN A 25 -4.84 22.90 16.57
CA ASN A 25 -3.92 22.95 15.44
C ASN A 25 -3.56 21.50 15.06
N PRO A 26 -4.09 20.95 13.96
CA PRO A 26 -4.00 19.52 13.66
C PRO A 26 -2.55 19.05 13.50
N ASP A 27 -1.67 19.96 13.07
CA ASP A 27 -0.23 19.70 12.90
C ASP A 27 0.48 19.55 14.25
N ALA A 28 0.14 20.37 15.24
CA ALA A 28 0.73 20.29 16.58
C ALA A 28 0.28 19.01 17.31
N VAL A 29 -0.99 18.64 17.14
CA VAL A 29 -1.53 17.39 17.68
C VAL A 29 -0.92 16.18 16.96
N GLY A 30 -0.68 16.27 15.65
CA GLY A 30 0.01 15.25 14.86
C GLY A 30 1.40 14.94 15.40
N GLN A 31 2.24 15.96 15.55
CA GLN A 31 3.62 15.82 16.07
C GLN A 31 3.65 15.34 17.52
N PHE A 32 2.77 15.87 18.37
CA PHE A 32 2.65 15.43 19.76
C PHE A 32 2.26 13.95 19.85
N ALA A 33 1.29 13.53 19.05
CA ALA A 33 0.85 12.15 19.03
C ALA A 33 1.89 11.19 18.43
N GLU A 34 2.75 11.65 17.52
CA GLU A 34 3.88 10.87 17.02
C GLU A 34 5.00 10.74 18.05
N SER A 35 5.24 11.78 18.86
CA SER A 35 6.12 11.69 20.03
C SER A 35 5.57 10.69 21.07
N ILE A 36 4.27 10.79 21.39
CA ILE A 36 3.59 9.85 22.29
C ILE A 36 3.62 8.43 21.74
N ALA A 37 3.36 8.22 20.45
CA ALA A 37 3.39 6.89 19.85
C ALA A 37 4.77 6.23 19.97
N ARG A 38 5.85 6.98 19.72
CA ARG A 38 7.23 6.51 19.91
C ARG A 38 7.54 6.23 21.38
N PHE A 39 6.99 7.04 22.29
CA PHE A 39 7.17 6.88 23.73
C PHE A 39 6.42 5.66 24.29
N LEU A 40 5.15 5.47 23.94
CA LEU A 40 4.32 4.34 24.37
C LEU A 40 4.74 3.00 23.74
N GLY A 41 5.29 3.03 22.52
CA GLY A 41 5.79 1.83 21.84
C GLY A 41 7.11 1.28 22.40
N THR A 42 7.79 2.04 23.27
CA THR A 42 9.08 1.63 23.86
C THR A 42 8.87 1.08 25.27
N GLY A 43 9.46 -0.07 25.60
CA GLY A 43 9.40 -0.67 26.95
C GLY A 43 9.90 0.23 28.10
N ARG A 44 10.55 1.34 27.76
CA ARG A 44 10.99 2.41 28.67
C ARG A 44 9.82 3.15 29.33
N PHE A 45 8.67 3.28 28.67
CA PHE A 45 7.46 3.87 29.28
C PHE A 45 6.97 3.03 30.45
N LEU A 46 6.85 1.72 30.26
CA LEU A 46 6.46 0.77 31.30
C LEU A 46 7.41 0.84 32.50
N ALA A 47 8.73 0.88 32.24
CA ALA A 47 9.72 0.98 33.31
C ALA A 47 9.60 2.27 34.14
N VAL A 48 9.42 3.42 33.49
CA VAL A 48 9.20 4.72 34.18
C VAL A 48 7.87 4.71 34.94
N GLN A 49 6.79 4.23 34.33
CA GLN A 49 5.48 4.13 34.96
C GLN A 49 5.52 3.26 36.22
N THR A 50 6.17 2.09 36.16
CA THR A 50 6.34 1.21 37.32
C THR A 50 7.16 1.88 38.41
N LEU A 51 8.25 2.58 38.07
CA LEU A 51 9.05 3.31 39.05
C LEU A 51 8.23 4.39 39.75
N VAL A 52 7.45 5.18 39.01
CA VAL A 52 6.58 6.22 39.57
C VAL A 52 5.56 5.61 40.54
N VAL A 53 4.91 4.51 40.17
CA VAL A 53 3.96 3.81 41.05
C VAL A 53 4.64 3.31 42.32
N LEU A 54 5.83 2.71 42.22
CA LEU A 54 6.59 2.24 43.39
C LEU A 54 6.99 3.38 44.32
N VAL A 55 7.49 4.49 43.77
CA VAL A 55 7.82 5.69 44.55
C VAL A 55 6.58 6.27 45.22
N TRP A 56 5.45 6.31 44.51
CA TRP A 56 4.19 6.82 45.04
C TRP A 56 3.65 5.98 46.20
N ILE A 57 3.69 4.65 46.06
CA ILE A 57 3.34 3.72 47.14
C ILE A 57 4.28 3.94 48.34
N GLY A 58 5.60 4.05 48.11
CA GLY A 58 6.58 4.30 49.16
C GLY A 58 6.36 5.62 49.90
N LEU A 59 6.07 6.70 49.17
CA LEU A 59 5.77 8.02 49.73
C LEU A 59 4.47 7.99 50.53
N ASN A 60 3.44 7.28 50.05
CA ASN A 60 2.20 7.12 50.79
C ASN A 60 2.42 6.35 52.11
N VAL A 61 3.17 5.24 52.10
CA VAL A 61 3.54 4.48 53.31
C VAL A 61 4.35 5.32 54.30
N PHE A 62 5.23 6.21 53.83
CA PHE A 62 5.95 7.14 54.70
C PHE A 62 5.05 8.24 55.26
N ALA A 63 4.09 8.74 54.46
CA ALA A 63 3.10 9.73 54.88
C ALA A 63 2.07 9.16 55.89
N VAL A 64 1.83 7.85 55.88
CA VAL A 64 1.02 7.14 56.89
C VAL A 64 1.68 7.23 58.28
N LYS A 65 3.02 7.25 58.36
CA LYS A 65 3.73 7.50 59.63
C LYS A 65 3.48 8.91 60.18
N LEU A 66 3.12 9.88 59.32
CA LEU A 66 2.70 11.24 59.69
C LEU A 66 1.18 11.36 59.98
N ARG A 67 0.43 10.24 60.03
CA ARG A 67 -1.04 10.18 60.20
C ARG A 67 -1.86 10.88 59.10
N TRP A 68 -1.28 11.14 57.94
CA TRP A 68 -1.96 11.85 56.84
C TRP A 68 -3.05 10.99 56.18
N ASP A 69 -2.97 9.66 56.21
CA ASP A 69 -4.01 8.74 55.71
C ASP A 69 -3.98 7.37 56.46
N PRO A 70 -4.69 7.21 57.58
CA PRO A 70 -4.80 5.91 58.28
C PRO A 70 -5.51 4.85 57.44
N TYR A 71 -5.24 3.57 57.70
CA TYR A 71 -5.88 2.43 57.01
C TYR A 71 -7.42 2.60 56.94
N PRO A 72 -8.07 2.58 55.75
CA PRO A 72 -7.66 1.99 54.47
C PRO A 72 -7.43 3.05 53.37
N PHE A 73 -6.20 3.55 53.21
CA PHE A 73 -5.68 4.45 52.16
C PHE A 73 -6.70 4.98 51.12
N ILE A 74 -7.65 5.83 51.56
CA ILE A 74 -8.81 6.20 50.73
C ILE A 74 -8.34 7.07 49.56
N LEU A 75 -7.33 7.91 49.78
CA LEU A 75 -6.83 8.86 48.80
C LEU A 75 -6.04 8.16 47.69
N LEU A 76 -5.26 7.12 48.05
CA LEU A 76 -4.49 6.35 47.09
C LEU A 76 -5.42 5.56 46.15
N ASN A 77 -6.44 4.92 46.73
CA ASN A 77 -7.40 4.16 45.95
C ASN A 77 -8.24 5.08 45.04
N LEU A 78 -8.61 6.26 45.54
CA LEU A 78 -9.32 7.26 44.74
C LEU A 78 -8.47 7.76 43.57
N ALA A 79 -7.19 8.08 43.80
CA ALA A 79 -6.28 8.52 42.75
C ALA A 79 -6.08 7.46 41.65
N PHE A 80 -5.88 6.20 42.02
CA PHE A 80 -5.73 5.11 41.05
C PHE A 80 -7.04 4.85 40.28
N SER A 81 -8.19 4.93 40.96
CA SER A 81 -9.50 4.80 40.33
C SER A 81 -9.74 5.90 39.30
N THR A 82 -9.39 7.15 39.61
CA THR A 82 -9.47 8.26 38.66
C THR A 82 -8.46 8.09 37.50
N GLN A 83 -7.25 7.61 37.77
CA GLN A 83 -6.24 7.35 36.74
C GLN A 83 -6.76 6.32 35.72
N ALA A 84 -7.33 5.21 36.20
CA ALA A 84 -7.93 4.19 35.35
C ALA A 84 -9.14 4.72 34.58
N ALA A 85 -9.99 5.52 35.24
CA ALA A 85 -11.17 6.11 34.61
C ALA A 85 -10.82 7.08 33.47
N TYR A 86 -9.75 7.86 33.59
CA TYR A 86 -9.29 8.77 32.53
C TYR A 86 -8.50 8.06 31.42
N ALA A 87 -7.92 6.89 31.70
CA ALA A 87 -7.24 6.10 30.67
C ALA A 87 -8.20 5.59 29.59
N ALA A 88 -9.41 5.15 29.96
CA ALA A 88 -10.41 4.62 29.03
C ALA A 88 -10.75 5.58 27.86
N PRO A 89 -11.13 6.85 28.09
CA PRO A 89 -11.43 7.79 26.99
C PRO A 89 -10.20 8.15 26.16
N LEU A 90 -9.01 8.26 26.77
CA LEU A 90 -7.76 8.49 26.02
C LEU A 90 -7.41 7.33 25.10
N ILE A 91 -7.58 6.10 25.58
CA ILE A 91 -7.36 4.89 24.78
C ILE A 91 -8.37 4.85 23.64
N LEU A 92 -9.64 5.18 23.88
CA LEU A 92 -10.68 5.23 22.84
C LEU A 92 -10.34 6.27 21.75
N LEU A 93 -9.89 7.46 22.14
CA LEU A 93 -9.43 8.49 21.20
C LEU A 93 -8.21 8.03 20.38
N ALA A 94 -7.26 7.35 21.02
CA ALA A 94 -6.09 6.79 20.34
C ALA A 94 -6.51 5.68 19.35
N GLN A 95 -7.45 4.82 19.75
CA GLN A 95 -7.98 3.73 18.94
C GLN A 95 -8.79 4.24 17.75
N ASN A 96 -9.67 5.22 17.92
CA ASN A 96 -10.41 5.82 16.79
C ASN A 96 -9.45 6.36 15.72
N ARG A 97 -8.38 7.04 16.14
CA ARG A 97 -7.40 7.58 15.20
C ARG A 97 -6.57 6.48 14.52
N GLN A 98 -6.31 5.37 15.20
CA GLN A 98 -5.67 4.20 14.59
C GLN A 98 -6.60 3.56 13.56
N ALA A 99 -7.87 3.33 13.91
CA ALA A 99 -8.87 2.76 13.02
C ALA A 99 -9.10 3.61 11.75
N ASP A 100 -9.10 4.94 11.88
CA ASP A 100 -9.18 5.85 10.73
C ASP A 100 -7.98 5.69 9.78
N ARG A 101 -6.76 5.59 10.32
CA ARG A 101 -5.55 5.35 9.52
C ARG A 101 -5.57 3.98 8.85
N ASP A 102 -5.93 2.95 9.62
CA ASP A 102 -6.02 1.56 9.12
C ASP A 102 -7.05 1.46 8.01
N ARG A 103 -8.15 2.20 8.10
CA ARG A 103 -9.17 2.28 7.05
C ARG A 103 -8.62 2.88 5.77
N VAL A 104 -7.94 4.03 5.84
CA VAL A 104 -7.32 4.68 4.67
C VAL A 104 -6.29 3.75 4.04
N GLN A 105 -5.42 3.15 4.85
CA GLN A 105 -4.42 2.20 4.38
C GLN A 105 -5.07 1.00 3.67
N ALA A 106 -6.16 0.45 4.22
CA ALA A 106 -6.89 -0.66 3.61
C ALA A 106 -7.59 -0.26 2.31
N GLU A 107 -8.07 0.98 2.18
CA GLU A 107 -8.65 1.49 0.93
C GLU A 107 -7.57 1.65 -0.16
N GLU A 108 -6.40 2.19 0.19
CA GLU A 108 -5.26 2.28 -0.73
C GLU A 108 -4.77 0.90 -1.17
N ASP A 109 -4.62 -0.05 -0.24
CA ASP A 109 -4.16 -1.39 -0.54
C ASP A 109 -5.13 -2.13 -1.48
N ARG A 110 -6.45 -1.94 -1.29
CA ARG A 110 -7.47 -2.46 -2.22
C ARG A 110 -7.34 -1.84 -3.61
N ALA A 111 -7.13 -0.52 -3.70
CA ALA A 111 -6.96 0.16 -4.98
C ALA A 111 -5.70 -0.32 -5.72
N ARG A 112 -4.58 -0.45 -5.00
CA ARG A 112 -3.32 -1.01 -5.53
C ARG A 112 -3.51 -2.44 -6.01
N ALA A 113 -4.15 -3.30 -5.22
CA ALA A 113 -4.42 -4.69 -5.60
C ALA A 113 -5.30 -4.79 -6.86
N ALA A 114 -6.30 -3.91 -7.01
CA ALA A 114 -7.12 -3.83 -8.21
C ALA A 114 -6.30 -3.43 -9.45
N GLN A 115 -5.40 -2.44 -9.32
CA GLN A 115 -4.50 -2.03 -10.40
C GLN A 115 -3.53 -3.15 -10.79
N THR A 116 -2.85 -3.76 -9.82
CA THR A 116 -1.93 -4.87 -10.07
C THR A 116 -2.63 -6.04 -10.77
N ARG A 117 -3.87 -6.35 -10.39
CA ARG A 117 -4.67 -7.37 -11.07
C ARG A 117 -4.97 -6.99 -12.52
N ALA A 118 -5.38 -5.75 -12.78
CA ALA A 118 -5.66 -5.27 -14.12
C ALA A 118 -4.40 -5.30 -15.02
N ASP A 119 -3.25 -4.86 -14.49
CA ASP A 119 -1.97 -4.91 -15.20
C ASP A 119 -1.56 -6.35 -15.53
N THR A 120 -1.76 -7.27 -14.59
CA THR A 120 -1.47 -8.69 -14.80
C THR A 120 -2.40 -9.29 -15.86
N GLU A 121 -3.69 -8.97 -15.82
CA GLU A 121 -4.66 -9.42 -16.83
C GLU A 121 -4.34 -8.82 -18.21
N TYR A 122 -3.90 -7.56 -18.27
CA TYR A 122 -3.46 -6.91 -19.50
C TYR A 122 -2.25 -7.62 -20.11
N VAL A 123 -1.18 -7.81 -19.32
CA VAL A 123 0.03 -8.50 -19.77
C VAL A 123 -0.26 -9.95 -20.17
N ALA A 124 -1.14 -10.65 -19.44
CA ALA A 124 -1.54 -12.01 -19.80
C ALA A 124 -2.28 -12.08 -21.16
N ARG A 125 -3.14 -11.10 -21.46
CA ARG A 125 -3.82 -10.99 -22.77
C ARG A 125 -2.84 -10.67 -23.88
N GLU A 126 -1.92 -9.75 -23.66
CA GLU A 126 -0.86 -9.40 -24.62
C GLU A 126 0.05 -10.61 -24.89
N LEU A 127 0.45 -11.35 -23.85
CA LEU A 127 1.22 -12.60 -24.00
C LEU A 127 0.44 -13.67 -24.77
N ALA A 128 -0.87 -13.81 -24.52
CA ALA A 128 -1.70 -14.75 -25.26
C ALA A 128 -1.81 -14.38 -26.75
N ALA A 129 -2.02 -13.10 -27.06
CA ALA A 129 -2.05 -12.59 -28.43
C ALA A 129 -0.69 -12.78 -29.14
N LEU A 130 0.41 -12.44 -28.47
CA LEU A 130 1.77 -12.65 -28.97
C LEU A 130 2.05 -14.14 -29.23
N ARG A 131 1.62 -15.04 -28.34
CA ARG A 131 1.77 -16.49 -28.50
C ARG A 131 1.03 -17.00 -29.74
N VAL A 132 -0.15 -16.50 -30.04
CA VAL A 132 -0.91 -16.88 -31.24
C VAL A 132 -0.18 -16.39 -32.50
N ALA A 133 0.25 -15.12 -32.52
CA ALA A 133 0.99 -14.54 -33.63
C ALA A 133 2.32 -15.28 -33.92
N ILE A 134 3.07 -15.63 -32.88
CA ILE A 134 4.29 -16.45 -33.03
C ILE A 134 3.96 -17.88 -33.45
N GLY A 135 2.88 -18.46 -32.93
CA GLY A 135 2.42 -19.81 -33.29
C GLY A 135 2.15 -19.95 -34.79
N GLU A 136 1.55 -18.93 -35.42
CA GLU A 136 1.32 -18.90 -36.86
C GLU A 136 2.65 -18.83 -37.65
N LEU A 137 3.59 -17.97 -37.25
CA LEU A 137 4.91 -17.82 -37.86
C LEU A 137 5.82 -19.05 -37.70
N ALA A 138 5.68 -19.78 -36.58
CA ALA A 138 6.49 -20.95 -36.25
C ALA A 138 5.87 -22.28 -36.73
N THR A 139 4.83 -22.25 -37.58
CA THR A 139 4.29 -23.48 -38.15
C THR A 139 5.39 -24.20 -38.92
N ARG A 140 5.62 -25.49 -38.63
CA ARG A 140 6.69 -26.34 -39.20
C ARG A 140 6.80 -26.23 -40.73
N ASP A 141 5.68 -25.96 -41.40
CA ASP A 141 5.60 -25.79 -42.86
C ASP A 141 6.18 -24.46 -43.37
N PHE A 142 6.15 -23.39 -42.58
CA PHE A 142 6.84 -22.13 -42.93
C PHE A 142 8.35 -22.30 -42.82
N ILE A 143 8.83 -22.87 -41.69
CA ILE A 143 10.25 -23.14 -41.51
C ILE A 143 10.75 -24.15 -42.56
N ARG A 144 10.00 -25.22 -42.85
CA ARG A 144 10.33 -26.14 -43.96
C ARG A 144 10.26 -25.46 -45.31
N GLY A 145 9.26 -24.61 -45.54
CA GLY A 145 9.11 -23.85 -46.77
C GLY A 145 10.34 -23.01 -47.04
N GLU A 146 10.83 -22.30 -46.04
CA GLU A 146 12.00 -21.43 -46.19
C GLU A 146 13.33 -22.18 -46.21
N LEU A 147 13.45 -23.27 -45.46
CA LEU A 147 14.59 -24.18 -45.59
C LEU A 147 14.65 -24.80 -47.00
N ASN A 148 13.50 -25.21 -47.54
CA ASN A 148 13.42 -25.85 -48.84
C ASN A 148 13.65 -24.84 -49.97
N ARG A 149 13.22 -23.58 -49.80
CA ARG A 149 13.51 -22.47 -50.71
C ARG A 149 15.00 -22.19 -50.80
N MET A 150 15.67 -22.07 -49.65
CA MET A 150 17.12 -21.93 -49.60
C MET A 150 17.83 -23.15 -50.22
N SER A 151 17.38 -24.36 -49.91
CA SER A 151 17.95 -25.58 -50.49
C SER A 151 17.72 -25.71 -52.00
N SER A 152 16.59 -25.23 -52.52
CA SER A 152 16.32 -25.24 -53.96
C SER A 152 17.16 -24.21 -54.70
N ASP A 153 17.39 -23.03 -54.12
CA ASP A 153 18.21 -21.97 -54.72
C ASP A 153 19.67 -22.42 -54.84
N ASP A 154 20.21 -23.07 -53.80
CA ASP A 154 21.53 -23.71 -53.82
C ASP A 154 21.62 -24.83 -54.88
N GLY A 155 20.54 -25.61 -55.05
CA GLY A 155 20.45 -26.69 -56.03
C GLY A 155 20.35 -26.20 -57.48
N GLU A 156 19.58 -25.15 -57.75
CA GLU A 156 19.44 -24.54 -59.07
C GLU A 156 20.75 -23.88 -59.52
N ASP A 157 21.48 -23.25 -58.60
CA ASP A 157 22.81 -22.70 -58.86
C ASP A 157 23.85 -23.79 -59.16
N ALA A 158 23.78 -24.93 -58.47
CA ALA A 158 24.63 -26.08 -58.75
C ALA A 158 24.33 -26.68 -60.14
N ASP A 159 23.06 -26.87 -60.49
CA ASP A 159 22.64 -27.44 -61.77
C ASP A 159 22.93 -26.50 -62.96
N ARG A 160 22.81 -25.17 -62.77
CA ARG A 160 23.27 -24.17 -63.75
C ARG A 160 24.78 -24.22 -63.97
N ARG A 161 25.57 -24.44 -62.91
CA ARG A 161 27.03 -24.60 -63.02
C ARG A 161 27.37 -25.88 -63.79
N GLU A 162 26.66 -26.98 -63.53
CA GLU A 162 26.88 -28.25 -64.23
C GLU A 162 26.50 -28.17 -65.72
N LYS A 163 25.34 -27.58 -66.06
CA LYS A 163 24.92 -27.36 -67.45
C LYS A 163 25.89 -26.47 -68.22
N LYS A 164 26.44 -25.42 -67.59
CA LYS A 164 27.51 -24.60 -68.18
C LYS A 164 28.80 -25.40 -68.39
N ALA A 165 29.14 -26.32 -67.49
CA ALA A 165 30.30 -27.20 -67.63
C ALA A 165 30.12 -28.24 -68.76
N LYS A 166 28.93 -28.86 -68.89
CA LYS A 166 28.60 -29.78 -69.99
C LYS A 166 28.58 -29.08 -71.35
N LYS A 167 27.98 -27.89 -71.43
CA LYS A 167 28.00 -27.08 -72.67
C LYS A 167 29.40 -26.62 -73.08
N LYS A 168 30.34 -26.54 -72.12
CA LYS A 168 31.77 -26.33 -72.41
C LYS A 168 32.51 -27.62 -72.82
N ARG A 169 31.97 -28.80 -72.49
CA ARG A 169 32.55 -30.10 -72.83
C ARG A 169 32.13 -30.62 -74.21
N ASP A 170 31.01 -30.14 -74.73
CA ASP A 170 30.59 -30.38 -76.11
C ASP A 170 30.81 -29.15 -77.01
N PRO A 171 32.06 -28.77 -77.37
CA PRO A 171 32.29 -28.00 -78.57
C PRO A 171 32.71 -28.96 -79.69
N VAL A 172 31.82 -29.09 -80.68
CA VAL A 172 32.11 -29.34 -82.09
C VAL A 172 32.96 -30.59 -82.41
N GLY A 173 32.30 -31.55 -83.06
CA GLY A 173 32.93 -32.68 -83.76
C GLY A 173 31.89 -33.53 -84.44
#